data_AF-A0A410K234-F1
#
_entry.id   AF-A0A410K234-F1
#
_cell.length_a   1.000
_cell.length_b   1.000
_cell.length_c   1.000
_cell.angle_alpha   90.00
_cell.angle_beta   90.00
_cell.angle_gamma   90.00
#
_symmetry.space_group_name_H-M   'P 1'
#
loop_
_entity.id
_entity.type
_entity.pdbx_description
1 polymer ?
#
loop_
_entity_poly.entity_id
_entity_poly.type
_entity_poly.pdbx_seq_one_letter_code
_entity_poly.pdbx_strand_id
1 'polypeptide(L)' 'MSITTSICIGCSVCINECNYNVLSLSEEKAEVVDRGACNACGKCEDACPTGAINVYTVIDLEDY' A
#
# COMPACT_ATOMS: atom_id res chain seq x y z
N MET A 1 5.45 -4.92 -0.16
CA MET A 1 4.78 -3.61 0.00
C MET A 1 5.23 -2.89 1.27
N SER A 2 5.49 -1.59 1.16
CA SER A 2 5.79 -0.68 2.27
C SER A 2 4.88 0.56 2.23
N ILE A 3 4.77 1.26 3.37
CA ILE A 3 4.01 2.51 3.51
C ILE A 3 4.90 3.54 4.22
N THR A 4 5.13 4.69 3.60
CA THR A 4 5.88 5.80 4.18
C THR A 4 4.93 6.75 4.91
N THR A 5 4.83 6.58 6.23
CA THR A 5 3.84 7.31 7.07
C THR A 5 4.06 8.81 7.13
N SER A 6 5.28 9.31 6.89
CA SER A 6 5.58 10.75 6.87
C SER A 6 4.91 11.49 5.72
N ILE A 7 4.65 10.82 4.60
CA ILE A 7 3.98 11.39 3.41
C ILE A 7 2.57 10.83 3.19
N CYS A 8 2.15 9.84 3.98
CA CYS A 8 0.77 9.38 4.00
C CYS A 8 -0.14 10.44 4.63
N ILE A 9 -1.19 10.86 3.92
CA ILE A 9 -2.14 11.90 4.40
C ILE A 9 -3.46 11.32 4.93
N GLY A 10 -3.55 10.00 5.11
CA GLY A 10 -4.74 9.37 5.68
C GLY A 10 -5.99 9.41 4.79
N CYS A 11 -5.85 9.61 3.48
CA CYS A 11 -6.99 9.81 2.57
C CYS A 11 -7.82 8.54 2.24
N SER A 12 -7.41 7.37 2.73
CA SER A 12 -8.10 6.08 2.54
C SER A 12 -8.28 5.57 1.09
N VAL A 13 -7.79 6.28 0.06
CA VAL A 13 -7.93 5.84 -1.34
C VAL A 13 -7.34 4.44 -1.56
N CYS A 14 -6.16 4.17 -1.00
CA CYS A 14 -5.53 2.86 -1.07
C CYS A 14 -6.35 1.71 -0.46
N ILE A 15 -7.12 1.99 0.59
CA ILE A 15 -8.02 1.02 1.24
C ILE A 15 -9.18 0.71 0.29
N ASN A 16 -9.77 1.75 -0.31
CA ASN A 16 -10.90 1.60 -1.24
C ASN A 16 -10.52 0.84 -2.52
N GLU A 17 -9.30 1.02 -3.02
CA GLU A 17 -8.81 0.32 -4.22
C GLU A 17 -8.35 -1.13 -3.93
N CYS A 18 -8.19 -1.48 -2.66
CA CYS A 18 -7.71 -2.81 -2.28
C CYS A 18 -8.86 -3.83 -2.22
N ASN A 19 -9.11 -4.52 -3.33
CA ASN A 19 -10.09 -5.62 -3.41
C ASN A 19 -9.81 -6.82 -2.49
N TYR A 20 -8.64 -6.86 -1.83
CA TYR A 20 -8.20 -7.93 -0.94
C TYR A 20 -8.25 -7.53 0.55
N ASN A 21 -8.71 -6.31 0.87
CA ASN A 21 -8.86 -5.81 2.24
C ASN A 21 -7.56 -5.91 3.09
N VAL A 22 -6.40 -5.67 2.45
CA VAL A 22 -5.07 -5.77 3.06
C VAL A 22 -4.71 -4.54 3.90
N LEU A 23 -5.42 -3.43 3.69
CA LEU A 23 -5.12 -2.12 4.24
C LEU A 23 -6.25 -1.65 5.15
N SER A 24 -5.90 -0.96 6.24
CA SER A 24 -6.81 -0.22 7.11
C SER A 24 -6.25 1.16 7.42
N LEU A 25 -7.02 1.97 8.15
CA LEU A 25 -6.58 3.26 8.67
C LEU A 25 -6.39 3.17 10.19
N SER A 26 -5.22 3.59 10.67
CA SER A 26 -4.88 3.68 12.08
C SER A 26 -4.04 4.93 12.32
N GLU A 27 -4.38 5.70 13.36
CA GLU A 27 -3.72 6.97 13.67
C GLU A 27 -3.59 7.92 12.46
N GLU A 28 -4.65 8.01 11.65
CA GLU A 28 -4.70 8.81 10.41
C GLU A 28 -3.68 8.39 9.33
N LYS A 29 -3.15 7.17 9.42
CA LYS A 29 -2.23 6.59 8.45
C LYS A 29 -2.75 5.25 7.94
N ALA A 30 -2.41 4.95 6.69
CA ALA A 30 -2.63 3.61 6.17
C ALA A 30 -1.70 2.62 6.86
N GLU A 31 -2.24 1.47 7.25
CA GLU A 31 -1.47 0.36 7.83
C GLU A 31 -1.81 -0.94 7.09
N VAL A 32 -0.93 -1.94 7.23
CA VAL A 32 -1.12 -3.25 6.61
C VAL A 32 -1.66 -4.22 7.65
N VAL A 33 -2.84 -4.78 7.42
CA VAL A 33 -3.50 -5.72 8.35
C VAL A 33 -3.34 -7.18 7.96
N ASP A 34 -3.22 -7.48 6.66
CA ASP A 34 -3.01 -8.84 6.17
C ASP A 34 -2.08 -8.90 4.96
N ARG A 35 -0.77 -9.03 5.22
CA ARG A 35 0.22 -9.16 4.15
C ARG A 35 0.03 -10.42 3.30
N GLY A 36 -0.54 -11.48 3.85
CA GLY A 36 -0.69 -12.78 3.16
C GLY A 36 -1.77 -12.76 2.09
N ALA A 37 -2.78 -11.91 2.25
CA ALA A 37 -3.84 -11.72 1.25
C ALA A 37 -3.43 -10.82 0.07
N CYS A 38 -2.29 -10.12 0.17
CA CYS A 38 -1.81 -9.23 -0.88
C CYS A 38 -1.25 -10.02 -2.07
N ASN A 39 -1.83 -9.82 -3.26
CA ASN A 39 -1.35 -10.44 -4.49
C ASN A 39 -0.43 -9.53 -5.32
N ALA A 40 0.05 -8.43 -4.75
CA ALA A 40 0.90 -7.44 -5.42
C ALA A 40 0.31 -6.84 -6.72
N CYS A 41 -1.00 -6.60 -6.77
CA CYS A 41 -1.66 -6.04 -7.98
C CYS A 41 -1.36 -4.56 -8.28
N GLY A 42 -0.65 -3.81 -7.43
CA GLY A 42 -0.21 -2.43 -7.68
C GLY A 42 -1.28 -1.33 -7.53
N LYS A 43 -2.58 -1.66 -7.52
CA LYS A 43 -3.65 -0.64 -7.51
C LYS A 43 -3.57 0.40 -6.38
N CYS A 44 -3.16 -0.02 -5.18
CA CYS A 44 -3.03 0.89 -4.04
C CYS A 44 -1.85 1.87 -4.18
N GLU A 45 -0.78 1.46 -4.87
CA GLU A 45 0.37 2.31 -5.20
C GLU A 45 -0.02 3.32 -6.28
N ASP A 46 -0.62 2.87 -7.38
CA ASP A 46 -1.06 3.73 -8.49
C ASP A 46 -2.04 4.83 -8.04
N ALA A 47 -2.95 4.49 -7.12
CA ALA A 47 -3.97 5.40 -6.64
C ALA A 47 -3.49 6.34 -5.52
N CYS A 48 -2.29 6.14 -4.96
CA CYS A 48 -1.82 6.93 -3.83
C CYS A 48 -1.41 8.34 -4.28
N PRO A 49 -2.14 9.42 -3.89
CA PRO A 49 -1.87 10.76 -4.41
C PRO A 49 -0.54 11.36 -3.92
N THR A 50 0.05 10.79 -2.87
CA THR A 50 1.32 11.24 -2.31
C THR A 50 2.48 10.29 -2.59
N GLY A 51 2.25 9.17 -3.28
CA GLY A 51 3.27 8.15 -3.48
C GLY A 51 3.72 7.46 -2.19
N ALA A 52 2.88 7.44 -1.15
CA ALA A 52 3.23 6.88 0.15
C ALA A 52 3.28 5.33 0.17
N ILE A 53 2.86 4.66 -0.89
CA ILE A 53 2.77 3.20 -0.98
C ILE A 53 3.69 2.72 -2.09
N ASN A 54 4.44 1.66 -1.82
CA ASN A 54 5.24 0.97 -2.82
C ASN A 54 4.98 -0.53 -2.76
N VAL A 55 4.68 -1.17 -3.90
CA VAL A 55 4.42 -2.60 -4.03
C VAL A 55 5.59 -3.31 -4.71
N TYR A 56 6.45 -3.95 -3.92
CA TYR A 56 7.53 -4.79 -4.45
C TYR A 56 7.00 -6.06 -5.15
N THR A 57 7.51 -6.31 -6.35
CA THR A 57 7.41 -7.57 -7.09
C THR A 57 8.72 -8.36 -6.97
N VAL A 58 8.71 -9.62 -7.43
CA VAL A 58 9.94 -10.44 -7.49
C VAL A 58 11.00 -9.84 -8.41
N ILE A 59 10.59 -9.04 -9.41
CA ILE A 59 11.50 -8.39 -10.35
C ILE A 59 12.29 -7.28 -9.64
N ASP A 60 11.63 -6.52 -8.74
CA ASP A 60 12.27 -5.43 -7.98
C ASP A 60 13.36 -5.93 -6.99
N LEU A 61 13.39 -7.23 -6.71
CA LEU A 61 14.35 -7.86 -5.79
C LEU A 61 15.56 -8.48 -6.51
N GLU A 62 15.50 -8.63 -7.84
CA GLU A 62 16.63 -9.13 -8.64
C GLU A 62 17.59 -8.02 -9.10
N ASP A 63 17.18 -6.76 -8.95
CA ASP A 63 17.98 -5.56 -9.23
C ASP A 63 18.85 -5.09 -8.03
N TYR A 64 19.00 -5.92 -6.98
CA TYR A 64 19.82 -5.65 -5.79
C TYR A 64 20.83 -6.77 -5.47
#